data_AF-A0A4P6YBK4-F1
#
_entry.id   AF-A0A4P6YBK4-F1
#
_cell.length_a   1.000
_cell.length_b   1.000
_cell.length_c   1.000
_cell.angle_alpha   90.00
_cell.angle_beta   90.00
_cell.angle_gamma   90.00
#
_symmetry.space_group_name_H-M   'P 1'
#
loop_
_entity.id
_entity.type
_entity.pdbx_description
1 polymer ?
#
loop_
_entity_poly.entity_id
_entity_poly.type
_entity_poly.pdbx_seq_one_letter_code
_entity_poly.pdbx_strand_id
1 'polypeptide(L)'
;MKNISILFLLFSIISYSQTEKTKSKKDFNDKIVDFAIENCEEKFIELPDLYDTTTEKIANDKNEKLILAEKLINRGFKEINWGRGNHPLGPRIIDLTLRKGDCECDVIKIYYSTANESQYKMTEKIKCRKINN
;
A
#
# COMPACT_ATOMS: atom_id res chain seq x y z
N MET A 1 11.77 23.21 -63.24
CA MET A 1 11.63 21.74 -63.22
C MET A 1 12.20 21.23 -61.91
N LYS A 2 11.39 20.45 -61.18
CA LYS A 2 11.72 19.36 -60.24
C LYS A 2 12.94 19.54 -59.31
N ASN A 3 12.68 19.70 -58.01
CA ASN A 3 13.08 18.76 -56.94
C ASN A 3 13.01 19.43 -55.56
N ILE A 4 11.80 19.58 -55.01
CA ILE A 4 11.60 19.86 -53.58
C ILE A 4 10.42 19.01 -53.11
N SER A 5 10.72 17.79 -52.70
CA SER A 5 9.89 16.92 -51.85
C SER A 5 10.54 15.56 -51.84
N ILE A 6 10.34 14.78 -50.79
CA ILE A 6 11.00 13.50 -50.50
C ILE A 6 12.30 13.68 -49.70
N LEU A 7 12.20 14.25 -48.49
CA LEU A 7 13.08 13.81 -47.38
C LEU A 7 12.49 14.11 -45.98
N PHE A 8 11.18 13.99 -45.80
CA PHE A 8 10.54 14.13 -44.47
C PHE A 8 9.38 13.15 -44.30
N LEU A 9 9.63 11.87 -44.58
CA LEU A 9 8.68 10.77 -44.35
C LEU A 9 9.38 9.58 -43.65
N LEU A 10 10.27 9.85 -42.70
CA LEU A 10 10.99 8.82 -41.94
C LEU A 10 10.94 8.97 -40.41
N PHE A 11 10.06 9.84 -39.88
CA PHE A 11 9.93 10.06 -38.42
C PHE A 11 8.57 9.67 -37.83
N SER A 12 7.78 8.83 -38.51
CA SER A 12 6.42 8.47 -38.05
C SER A 12 6.33 7.13 -37.33
N ILE A 13 7.43 6.40 -37.16
CA ILE A 13 7.44 5.16 -36.37
C ILE A 13 8.12 5.47 -35.04
N ILE A 14 7.56 6.42 -34.27
CA ILE A 14 7.78 6.45 -32.84
C ILE A 14 7.13 5.17 -32.35
N SER A 15 7.95 4.17 -32.09
CA SER A 15 7.59 2.91 -31.46
C SER A 15 6.75 3.23 -30.23
N TYR A 16 5.43 3.12 -30.36
CA TYR A 16 4.52 3.00 -29.23
C TYR A 16 4.81 1.62 -28.65
N SER A 17 5.95 1.51 -27.95
CA SER A 17 6.22 0.40 -27.06
C SER A 17 5.25 0.59 -25.90
N GLN A 18 4.01 0.16 -26.15
CA GLN A 18 3.05 -0.13 -25.12
C GLN A 18 3.70 -1.29 -24.37
N THR A 19 4.52 -0.93 -23.38
CA THR A 19 4.86 -1.85 -22.31
C THR A 19 3.53 -2.17 -21.68
N GLU A 20 2.91 -3.25 -22.15
CA GLU A 20 1.86 -3.92 -21.40
C GLU A 20 2.54 -4.27 -20.08
N LYS A 21 2.36 -3.40 -19.07
CA LYS A 21 2.60 -3.77 -17.69
C LYS A 21 1.75 -5.00 -17.50
N THR A 22 2.39 -6.16 -17.54
CA THR A 22 1.79 -7.45 -17.27
C THR A 22 1.07 -7.24 -15.95
N LYS A 23 -0.26 -7.21 -16.00
CA LYS A 23 -1.06 -6.85 -14.83
C LYS A 23 -0.82 -7.99 -13.86
N SER A 24 0.10 -7.77 -12.92
CA SER A 24 0.49 -8.75 -11.91
C SER A 24 -0.78 -9.36 -11.35
N LYS A 25 -0.85 -10.69 -11.32
CA LYS A 25 -2.02 -11.41 -10.80
C LYS A 25 -2.26 -10.91 -9.38
N LYS A 26 -3.42 -10.28 -9.14
CA LYS A 26 -3.82 -9.79 -7.81
C LYS A 26 -3.76 -10.95 -6.81
N ASP A 27 -3.01 -10.75 -5.73
CA ASP A 27 -2.96 -11.71 -4.63
C ASP A 27 -4.19 -11.56 -3.69
N PHE A 28 -4.24 -12.36 -2.62
CA PHE A 28 -5.33 -12.27 -1.64
C PHE A 28 -5.40 -10.88 -0.98
N ASN A 29 -4.26 -10.33 -0.58
CA ASN A 29 -4.18 -9.03 0.09
C ASN A 29 -4.62 -7.90 -0.86
N ASP A 30 -4.35 -8.01 -2.15
CA ASP A 30 -4.85 -7.08 -3.15
C ASP A 30 -6.38 -7.06 -3.19
N LYS A 31 -7.03 -8.22 -3.09
CA LYS A 31 -8.50 -8.30 -3.06
C LYS A 31 -9.07 -7.65 -1.80
N ILE A 32 -8.41 -7.83 -0.66
CA ILE A 32 -8.85 -7.20 0.61
C ILE A 32 -8.68 -5.68 0.54
N VAL A 33 -7.56 -5.19 0.02
CA VAL A 33 -7.35 -3.75 -0.19
C VAL A 33 -8.38 -3.18 -1.17
N ASP A 34 -8.63 -3.86 -2.29
CA ASP A 34 -9.63 -3.43 -3.25
C ASP A 34 -11.04 -3.40 -2.62
N PHE A 35 -11.41 -4.44 -1.86
CA PHE A 35 -12.68 -4.47 -1.14
C PHE A 35 -12.81 -3.31 -0.12
N ALA A 36 -11.74 -3.01 0.63
CA ALA A 36 -11.74 -1.90 1.59
C ALA A 36 -11.97 -0.55 0.89
N ILE A 37 -11.31 -0.32 -0.25
CA ILE A 37 -11.44 0.91 -1.06
C ILE A 37 -12.83 1.03 -1.67
N GLU A 38 -13.35 -0.07 -2.26
CA GLU A 38 -14.63 -0.10 -2.96
C GLU A 38 -15.81 0.18 -2.01
N ASN A 39 -15.77 -0.38 -0.81
CA ASN A 39 -16.88 -0.25 0.16
C ASN A 39 -16.73 1.01 1.03
N CYS A 40 -15.51 1.36 1.44
CA CYS A 40 -15.22 2.61 2.16
C CYS A 40 -16.13 2.86 3.38
N GLU A 41 -16.45 1.78 4.11
CA GLU A 41 -17.48 1.73 5.17
C GLU A 41 -16.97 2.15 6.56
N GLU A 42 -15.77 2.70 6.69
CA GLU A 42 -15.18 3.08 7.98
C GLU A 42 -15.07 1.90 9.00
N LYS A 43 -14.99 0.67 8.48
CA LYS A 43 -14.74 -0.55 9.28
C LYS A 43 -13.33 -1.07 9.08
N PHE A 44 -12.74 -1.59 10.16
CA PHE A 44 -11.45 -2.27 10.09
C PHE A 44 -11.61 -3.70 9.56
N ILE A 45 -10.74 -4.05 8.63
CA ILE A 45 -10.46 -5.43 8.25
C ILE A 45 -9.06 -5.74 8.79
N GLU A 46 -8.97 -6.65 9.75
CA GLU A 46 -7.69 -7.11 10.30
C GLU A 46 -7.21 -8.38 9.63
N LEU A 47 -5.92 -8.42 9.30
CA LEU A 47 -5.23 -9.56 8.71
C LEU A 47 -4.17 -10.04 9.72
N PRO A 48 -4.56 -10.92 10.67
CA PRO A 48 -3.68 -11.33 11.76
C PRO A 48 -2.50 -12.19 11.30
N ASP A 49 -2.61 -12.85 10.15
CA ASP A 49 -1.58 -13.73 9.59
C ASP A 49 -1.04 -13.15 8.27
N LEU A 50 -0.98 -11.82 8.17
CA LEU A 50 -0.38 -11.13 7.02
C LEU A 50 1.14 -11.33 6.94
N TYR A 51 1.76 -11.59 8.09
CA TYR A 51 3.19 -11.86 8.23
C TYR A 51 3.39 -13.33 8.57
N ASP A 52 4.19 -14.03 7.77
CA ASP A 52 4.38 -15.49 7.91
C ASP A 52 5.10 -15.90 9.20
N THR A 53 5.87 -14.99 9.80
CA THR A 53 6.72 -15.30 10.95
C THR A 53 6.70 -14.18 11.99
N THR A 54 6.99 -14.56 13.24
CA THR A 54 7.31 -13.62 14.30
C THR A 54 8.69 -13.00 14.08
N THR A 55 8.93 -11.82 14.69
CA THR A 55 10.24 -11.16 14.65
C THR A 55 10.76 -10.90 16.05
N GLU A 56 12.08 -10.97 16.22
CA GLU A 56 12.76 -10.51 17.44
C GLU A 56 13.09 -9.01 17.41
N LYS A 57 13.06 -8.41 16.20
CA LYS A 57 13.45 -7.02 15.98
C LYS A 57 12.26 -6.22 15.49
N ILE A 58 11.98 -5.14 16.20
CA ILE A 58 11.05 -4.10 15.79
C ILE A 58 11.83 -3.11 14.93
N ALA A 59 11.33 -2.81 13.72
CA ALA A 59 12.01 -1.89 12.82
C ALA A 59 12.02 -0.47 13.40
N ASN A 60 13.03 0.33 13.03
CA ASN A 60 12.96 1.77 13.25
C ASN A 60 12.03 2.42 12.22
N ASP A 61 11.62 3.66 12.46
CA ASP A 61 10.62 4.35 11.63
C ASP A 61 11.04 4.46 10.16
N LYS A 62 12.34 4.62 9.89
CA LYS A 62 12.88 4.71 8.52
C LYS A 62 12.77 3.40 7.74
N ASN A 63 12.88 2.27 8.45
CA ASN A 63 12.89 0.94 7.87
C ASN A 63 11.55 0.23 8.03
N GLU A 64 10.57 0.89 8.63
CA GLU A 64 9.25 0.34 8.86
C GLU A 64 8.51 0.14 7.55
N LYS A 65 7.85 -1.01 7.42
CA LYS A 65 7.09 -1.36 6.22
C LYS A 65 5.76 -1.97 6.62
N LEU A 66 4.71 -1.47 5.98
CA LEU A 66 3.34 -1.96 6.12
C LEU A 66 2.90 -2.50 4.75
N ILE A 67 2.58 -3.79 4.68
CA ILE A 67 2.25 -4.50 3.44
C ILE A 67 0.99 -3.90 2.80
N LEU A 68 -0.03 -3.56 3.60
CA LEU A 68 -1.26 -2.96 3.07
C LEU A 68 -1.04 -1.51 2.62
N ALA A 69 -0.16 -0.78 3.31
CA ALA A 69 0.22 0.56 2.91
C ALA A 69 0.96 0.58 1.57
N GLU A 70 1.94 -0.31 1.38
CA GLU A 70 2.64 -0.45 0.10
C GLU A 70 1.67 -0.76 -1.05
N LYS A 71 0.64 -1.60 -0.79
CA LYS A 71 -0.43 -1.89 -1.75
C LYS A 71 -1.29 -0.67 -2.08
N LEU A 72 -1.58 0.20 -1.12
CA LEU A 72 -2.29 1.47 -1.34
C LEU A 72 -1.43 2.47 -2.13
N ILE A 73 -0.15 2.61 -1.79
CA ILE A 73 0.81 3.47 -2.50
C ILE A 73 0.93 3.04 -3.96
N ASN A 74 1.02 1.74 -4.23
CA ASN A 74 1.02 1.18 -5.58
C ASN A 74 -0.28 1.47 -6.37
N ARG A 75 -1.38 1.80 -5.68
CA ARG A 75 -2.67 2.24 -6.26
C ARG A 75 -2.79 3.76 -6.38
N GLY A 76 -1.74 4.51 -6.02
CA GLY A 76 -1.67 5.96 -6.12
C GLY A 76 -2.19 6.72 -4.90
N PHE A 77 -2.38 6.04 -3.77
CA PHE A 77 -2.58 6.74 -2.49
C PHE A 77 -1.28 7.40 -2.04
N LYS A 78 -1.41 8.54 -1.38
CA LYS A 78 -0.28 9.27 -0.80
C LYS A 78 -0.41 9.27 0.71
N GLU A 79 0.69 9.02 1.40
CA GLU A 79 0.78 9.25 2.83
C GLU A 79 0.50 10.73 3.15
N ILE A 80 -0.35 10.95 4.14
CA ILE A 80 -0.66 12.30 4.65
C ILE A 80 -0.44 12.42 6.16
N ASN A 81 -0.39 11.30 6.88
CA ASN A 81 -0.09 11.27 8.30
C ASN A 81 0.58 9.96 8.69
N TRP A 82 1.49 10.03 9.66
CA TRP A 82 2.19 8.89 10.23
C TRP A 82 2.37 9.05 11.73
N GLY A 83 2.07 8.01 12.49
CA GLY A 83 2.17 7.98 13.93
C GLY A 83 2.70 6.66 14.45
N ARG A 84 3.29 6.71 15.65
CA ARG A 84 3.68 5.51 16.41
C ARG A 84 3.40 5.69 17.88
N GLY A 85 3.18 4.58 18.57
CA GLY A 85 3.00 4.54 20.01
C GLY A 85 3.17 3.12 20.56
N ASN A 86 2.70 2.91 21.78
CA ASN A 86 2.68 1.60 22.42
C ASN A 86 1.28 1.00 22.36
N HIS A 87 1.17 -0.32 22.22
CA HIS A 87 -0.11 -1.02 22.26
C HIS A 87 -0.29 -1.70 23.62
N PRO A 88 -1.51 -1.81 24.19
CA PRO A 88 -1.69 -2.51 25.46
C PRO A 88 -1.22 -3.96 25.45
N LEU A 89 -1.24 -4.60 24.28
CA LEU A 89 -0.84 -6.00 24.08
C LEU A 89 0.53 -6.15 23.42
N GLY A 90 1.32 -5.08 23.34
CA GLY A 90 2.66 -5.19 22.80
C GLY A 90 3.38 -3.86 22.62
N PRO A 91 4.68 -3.90 22.39
CA PRO A 91 5.54 -2.74 22.55
C PRO A 91 5.30 -1.64 21.51
N ARG A 92 4.62 -1.92 20.39
CA ARG A 92 4.49 -0.95 19.32
C ARG A 92 3.20 -1.07 18.52
N ILE A 93 2.61 0.10 18.25
CA ILE A 93 1.58 0.34 17.24
C ILE A 93 2.06 1.44 16.31
N ILE A 94 1.68 1.32 15.05
CA ILE A 94 2.04 2.23 13.97
C ILE A 94 0.78 2.53 13.18
N ASP A 95 0.52 3.80 12.93
CA ASP A 95 -0.68 4.27 12.24
C ASP A 95 -0.27 5.12 11.05
N LEU A 96 -0.78 4.78 9.87
CA LEU A 96 -0.51 5.46 8.61
C LEU A 96 -1.83 5.81 7.95
N THR A 97 -2.04 7.11 7.74
CA THR A 97 -3.20 7.58 6.97
C THR A 97 -2.73 7.90 5.55
N LEU A 98 -3.36 7.27 4.56
CA LEU A 98 -3.13 7.52 3.14
C LEU A 98 -4.40 8.00 2.45
N ARG A 99 -4.25 8.90 1.46
CA ARG A 99 -5.39 9.48 0.73
C ARG A 99 -5.21 9.41 -0.78
N LYS A 100 -6.33 9.17 -1.48
CA LYS A 100 -6.47 9.32 -2.93
C LYS A 100 -7.87 9.85 -3.26
N GLY A 101 -7.94 11.06 -3.80
CA GLY A 101 -9.21 11.69 -4.13
C GLY A 101 -10.06 11.92 -2.87
N ASP A 102 -11.30 11.41 -2.89
CA ASP A 102 -12.27 11.44 -1.80
C ASP A 102 -12.17 10.23 -0.85
N CYS A 103 -11.18 9.36 -1.04
CA CYS A 103 -10.99 8.17 -0.21
C CYS A 103 -9.73 8.29 0.66
N GLU A 104 -9.89 8.08 1.95
CA GLU A 104 -8.80 8.01 2.93
C GLU A 104 -8.81 6.66 3.64
N CYS A 105 -7.64 6.06 3.78
CA CYS A 105 -7.46 4.78 4.44
C CYS A 105 -6.44 4.90 5.56
N ASP A 106 -6.84 4.44 6.75
CA ASP A 106 -5.95 4.20 7.88
C ASP A 106 -5.43 2.77 7.77
N VAL A 107 -4.11 2.62 7.81
CA VAL A 107 -3.43 1.33 7.93
C VAL A 107 -2.67 1.31 9.24
N ILE A 108 -3.02 0.35 10.09
CA ILE A 108 -2.42 0.21 11.41
C ILE A 108 -1.67 -1.10 11.47
N LYS A 109 -0.40 -1.05 11.87
CA LYS A 109 0.42 -2.23 12.19
C LYS A 109 0.62 -2.34 13.69
N ILE A 110 0.44 -3.54 14.23
CA ILE A 110 0.59 -3.82 15.65
C ILE A 110 1.65 -4.91 15.83
N TYR A 111 2.58 -4.68 16.74
CA TYR A 111 3.53 -5.67 17.24
C TYR A 111 2.99 -6.23 18.55
N TYR A 112 2.35 -7.40 18.51
CA TYR A 112 1.86 -8.09 19.68
C TYR A 112 2.98 -8.87 20.36
N SER A 113 3.05 -8.77 21.69
CA SER A 113 3.86 -9.68 22.49
C SER A 113 3.36 -11.12 22.33
N THR A 114 4.28 -12.09 22.33
CA THR A 114 3.95 -13.52 22.30
C THR A 114 4.30 -14.19 23.63
N ALA A 115 4.06 -15.49 23.75
CA ALA A 115 4.51 -16.27 24.91
C ALA A 115 6.05 -16.32 25.02
N ASN A 116 6.77 -16.09 23.92
CA ASN A 116 8.20 -15.86 23.93
C ASN A 116 8.44 -14.34 23.98
N GLU A 117 8.94 -13.85 25.12
CA GLU A 117 9.13 -12.42 25.37
C GLU A 117 10.06 -11.73 24.35
N SER A 118 10.94 -12.49 23.71
CA SER A 118 11.83 -12.00 22.66
C SER A 118 11.19 -11.95 21.28
N GLN A 119 9.96 -12.43 21.11
CA GLN A 119 9.30 -12.53 19.80
C GLN A 119 7.98 -11.76 19.76
N TYR A 120 7.76 -11.10 18.62
CA TYR A 120 6.57 -10.31 18.34
C TYR A 120 5.81 -10.87 17.14
N LYS A 121 4.49 -11.03 17.28
CA LYS A 121 3.58 -11.28 16.16
C LYS A 121 3.15 -9.95 15.57
N MET A 122 3.21 -9.81 14.25
CA MET A 122 2.81 -8.59 13.56
C MET A 122 1.47 -8.79 12.87
N THR A 123 0.56 -7.84 13.02
CA THR A 123 -0.69 -7.79 12.25
C THR A 123 -0.83 -6.43 11.59
N GLU A 124 -1.62 -6.37 10.52
CA GLU A 124 -2.11 -5.11 9.99
C GLU A 124 -3.63 -5.11 9.91
N LYS A 125 -4.20 -3.93 10.09
CA LYS A 125 -5.61 -3.66 9.81
C LYS A 125 -5.75 -2.43 8.92
N ILE A 126 -6.73 -2.48 8.04
CA ILE A 126 -7.06 -1.39 7.11
C ILE A 126 -8.50 -0.96 7.32
N LYS A 127 -8.74 0.36 7.30
CA LYS A 127 -10.06 0.98 7.31
C LYS A 127 -10.06 2.12 6.32
N CYS A 128 -10.98 2.12 5.36
CA CYS A 128 -11.15 3.23 4.43
C CYS A 128 -12.47 3.96 4.70
N ARG A 129 -12.47 5.28 4.50
CA ARG A 129 -13.63 6.17 4.66
C ARG A 129 -13.67 7.21 3.55
N LYS A 130 -14.87 7.59 3.14
CA LYS A 130 -15.06 8.73 2.25
C LYS A 130 -14.89 10.03 3.03
N ILE A 131 -14.22 10.99 2.43
CA ILE A 131 -14.11 12.34 2.95
C ILE A 131 -15.06 13.21 2.16
N ASN A 132 -16.05 13.79 2.83
CA ASN A 132 -16.84 14.86 2.25
C ASN A 132 -16.00 16.14 2.35
N ASN A 133 -15.58 16.68 1.20
CA ASN A 133 -15.03 18.03 1.12
C ASN A 133 -16.13 19.08 1.24
#